data_AF-A0A2M8C9R1-F1
#
_entry.id   AF-A0A2M8C9R1-F1
#
_cell.length_a   1.000
_cell.length_b   1.000
_cell.length_c   1.000
_cell.angle_alpha   90.00
_cell.angle_beta   90.00
_cell.angle_gamma   90.00
#
_symmetry.space_group_name_H-M   'P 1'
#
loop_
_entity.id
_entity.type
_entity.pdbx_description
1 polymer ?
#
loop_
_entity_poly.entity_id
_entity_poly.type
_entity_poly.pdbx_seq_one_letter_code
_entity_poly.pdbx_strand_id
1 'polypeptide(L)'
;MRTRFELAHIVKAFGAELIADKRLSALQLKVLRKIADCRTEALGGHKEQYQDCGTIRYSYNSCGDRHCPKCQSAKQALWIDDLIQSTLPVKHYHLVFTLPHHLNNVCLFDSRMYYDLLFTSVRDTLRSFGYTHYGVESGAVCVLHTWGQNLSLHPHIHCIVPAAGYTLNGEWKNIGPSGHYLYPIHQLSDAFKGRFLDSLKRNLRKQNVLEGFNHLVQKAYHTKWVVHCEPSMAGTDHVIKYLGQYTHPSGGHYKPAYNKH
;
A
#
# COMPACT_ATOMS: atom_id res chain seq x y z
N MET A 1 20.81 -8.85 4.90
CA MET A 1 21.77 -9.05 3.80
C MET A 1 21.92 -7.71 3.07
N ARG A 2 23.10 -7.06 3.12
CA ARG A 2 23.34 -5.82 2.35
C ARG A 2 23.62 -6.21 0.89
N THR A 3 22.83 -5.73 -0.05
CA THR A 3 23.07 -5.98 -1.47
C THR A 3 24.34 -5.26 -1.90
N ARG A 4 25.20 -5.93 -2.68
CA ARG A 4 26.46 -5.36 -3.18
C ARG A 4 26.24 -4.12 -4.05
N PHE A 5 25.10 -4.08 -4.74
CA PHE A 5 24.67 -2.96 -5.54
C PHE A 5 23.30 -2.46 -5.06
N GLU A 6 23.04 -1.18 -5.30
CA GLU A 6 21.83 -0.48 -4.89
C GLU A 6 21.34 0.31 -6.10
N LEU A 7 20.09 0.77 -6.07
CA LEU A 7 19.53 1.58 -7.16
C LEU A 7 20.38 2.82 -7.48
N ALA A 8 21.00 3.44 -6.47
CA ALA A 8 21.91 4.56 -6.68
C ALA A 8 23.10 4.20 -7.59
N HIS A 9 23.63 2.98 -7.50
CA HIS A 9 24.72 2.51 -8.35
C HIS A 9 24.25 2.32 -9.79
N ILE A 10 23.05 1.78 -9.99
CA ILE A 10 22.44 1.61 -11.32
C ILE A 10 22.19 2.99 -11.96
N VAL A 11 21.61 3.94 -11.22
CA VAL A 11 21.35 5.29 -11.72
C VAL A 11 22.66 6.02 -12.08
N LYS A 12 23.73 5.82 -11.31
CA LYS A 12 25.05 6.41 -11.63
C LYS A 12 25.66 5.80 -12.89
N ALA A 13 25.56 4.49 -13.05
CA ALA A 13 26.16 3.78 -14.18
C ALA A 13 25.38 3.98 -15.50
N PHE A 14 24.04 3.95 -15.45
CA PHE A 14 23.18 3.89 -16.64
C PHE A 14 22.23 5.09 -16.78
N GLY A 15 22.20 6.02 -15.83
CA GLY A 15 21.27 7.13 -15.84
C GLY A 15 21.45 8.06 -17.04
N ALA A 16 22.69 8.30 -17.47
CA ALA A 16 22.97 9.14 -18.63
C ALA A 16 22.41 8.54 -19.93
N GLU A 17 22.60 7.23 -20.13
CA GLU A 17 22.06 6.49 -21.28
C GLU A 17 20.53 6.50 -21.27
N LEU A 18 19.91 6.25 -20.12
CA LEU A 18 18.45 6.31 -19.97
C LEU A 18 17.89 7.70 -20.32
N ILE A 19 18.56 8.77 -19.89
CA ILE A 19 18.15 10.16 -20.17
C ILE A 19 18.28 10.47 -21.66
N ALA A 20 19.28 9.90 -22.34
CA ALA A 20 19.47 10.07 -23.78
C ALA A 20 18.45 9.29 -24.61
N ASP A 21 18.13 8.05 -24.20
CA ASP A 21 17.23 7.15 -24.93
C ASP A 21 15.73 7.42 -24.68
N LYS A 22 15.37 7.91 -23.48
CA LYS A 22 13.96 8.10 -23.09
C LYS A 22 13.62 9.55 -22.79
N ARG A 23 12.41 9.95 -23.19
CA ARG A 23 11.81 11.23 -22.76
C ARG A 23 11.32 11.13 -21.31
N LEU A 24 12.19 11.53 -20.38
CA LEU A 24 11.85 11.62 -18.97
C LEU A 24 11.25 12.99 -18.61
N SER A 25 10.26 12.99 -17.74
CA SER A 25 9.72 14.21 -17.15
C SER A 25 10.72 14.86 -16.19
N ALA A 26 10.58 16.17 -15.97
CA ALA A 26 11.39 16.91 -15.00
C ALA A 26 11.35 16.29 -13.59
N LEU A 27 10.19 15.72 -13.20
CA LEU A 27 10.06 15.02 -11.93
C LEU A 27 10.91 13.74 -11.89
N GLN A 28 10.90 12.93 -12.95
CA GLN A 28 11.71 11.71 -13.03
C GLN A 28 13.20 12.02 -12.98
N LEU A 29 13.66 13.04 -13.72
CA LEU A 29 15.06 13.49 -13.69
C LEU A 29 15.49 13.92 -12.28
N LYS A 30 14.66 14.73 -11.61
CA LYS A 30 14.91 15.18 -10.23
C LYS A 30 15.00 14.00 -9.26
N VAL A 31 14.09 13.02 -9.39
CA VAL A 31 14.08 11.82 -8.55
C VAL A 31 15.34 10.97 -8.76
N LEU A 32 15.74 10.73 -10.02
CA LEU A 32 16.96 9.99 -10.33
C LEU A 32 18.19 10.62 -9.68
N ARG A 33 18.33 11.95 -9.79
CA ARG A 33 19.44 12.68 -9.17
C ARG A 33 19.45 12.52 -7.64
N LYS A 34 18.30 12.71 -7.00
CA LYS A 34 18.18 12.52 -5.55
C LYS A 34 18.53 11.10 -5.10
N ILE A 35 18.13 10.08 -5.88
CA ILE A 35 18.49 8.68 -5.61
C ILE A 35 19.99 8.47 -5.68
N ALA A 36 20.65 9.02 -6.71
CA ALA A 36 22.11 8.91 -6.89
C ALA A 36 22.90 9.59 -5.76
N ASP A 37 22.45 10.75 -5.29
CA ASP A 37 23.14 11.56 -4.28
C ASP A 37 22.81 11.14 -2.83
N CYS A 38 21.75 10.35 -2.62
CA CYS A 38 21.28 9.97 -1.29
C CYS A 38 22.33 9.21 -0.46
N ARG A 39 22.58 9.70 0.77
CA ARG A 39 23.57 9.15 1.72
C ARG A 39 25.01 9.18 1.15
N THR A 40 25.35 10.25 0.46
CA THR A 40 26.70 10.54 -0.02
C THR A 40 27.17 11.90 0.49
N GLU A 41 28.46 12.18 0.35
CA GLU A 41 29.07 13.47 0.67
C GLU A 41 28.42 14.66 -0.05
N ALA A 42 27.80 14.43 -1.22
CA ALA A 42 27.10 15.47 -1.98
C ALA A 42 25.94 16.12 -1.21
N LEU A 43 25.42 15.46 -0.17
CA LEU A 43 24.37 15.98 0.71
C LEU A 43 24.90 16.40 2.10
N GLY A 44 26.22 16.39 2.29
CA GLY A 44 26.86 16.59 3.59
C GLY A 44 26.62 15.42 4.57
N GLY A 45 27.17 15.55 5.77
CA GLY A 45 27.05 14.53 6.81
C GLY A 45 27.70 14.92 8.12
N HIS A 46 27.66 13.98 9.06
CA HIS A 46 28.21 14.11 10.40
C HIS A 46 29.43 13.20 10.54
N LYS A 47 30.41 13.67 11.30
CA LYS A 47 31.58 12.90 11.70
C LYS A 47 31.48 12.64 13.19
N GLU A 48 31.36 11.37 13.56
CA GLU A 48 31.36 10.91 14.95
C GLU A 48 32.69 10.22 15.22
N GLN A 49 33.27 10.46 16.40
CA GLN A 49 34.48 9.78 16.84
C GLN A 49 34.19 9.08 18.17
N TYR A 50 34.40 7.77 18.21
CA TYR A 50 34.30 7.02 19.46
C TYR A 50 35.45 7.40 20.39
N GLN A 51 35.12 7.82 21.62
CA GLN A 51 36.10 8.27 22.60
C GLN A 51 37.02 7.11 23.06
N ASP A 52 36.50 5.88 23.12
CA ASP A 52 37.23 4.74 23.68
C ASP A 52 38.23 4.09 22.72
N CYS A 53 38.01 4.17 21.40
CA CYS A 53 38.82 3.48 20.40
C CYS A 53 39.29 4.37 19.23
N GLY A 54 38.94 5.67 19.26
CA GLY A 54 39.28 6.63 18.21
C GLY A 54 38.64 6.37 16.85
N THR A 55 37.77 5.36 16.73
CA THR A 55 37.13 5.01 15.46
C THR A 55 36.24 6.15 14.98
N ILE A 56 36.48 6.60 13.75
CA ILE A 56 35.71 7.66 13.11
C ILE A 56 34.61 7.04 12.25
N ARG A 57 33.39 7.50 12.44
CA ARG A 57 32.22 7.11 11.65
C ARG A 57 31.67 8.33 10.91
N TYR A 58 31.47 8.18 9.61
CA TYR A 58 30.78 9.17 8.79
C TYR A 58 29.32 8.76 8.57
N SER A 59 28.41 9.70 8.81
CA SER A 59 26.98 9.54 8.64
C SER A 59 26.45 10.59 7.68
N TYR A 60 26.23 10.22 6.41
CA TYR A 60 25.74 11.15 5.38
C TYR A 60 24.23 11.39 5.44
N ASN A 61 23.82 12.58 5.02
CA ASN A 61 22.42 13.01 5.00
C ASN A 61 21.60 12.26 3.95
N SER A 62 20.31 12.10 4.22
CA SER A 62 19.37 11.45 3.31
C SER A 62 18.72 12.47 2.37
N CYS A 63 18.39 12.09 1.13
CA CYS A 63 17.74 13.01 0.18
C CYS A 63 16.27 13.33 0.51
N GLY A 64 15.67 12.61 1.47
CA GLY A 64 14.29 12.78 1.93
C GLY A 64 13.20 12.44 0.92
N ASP A 65 13.55 12.04 -0.32
CA ASP A 65 12.59 11.81 -1.38
C ASP A 65 11.80 10.52 -1.17
N ARG A 66 10.49 10.60 -1.40
CA ARG A 66 9.57 9.47 -1.25
C ARG A 66 9.78 8.36 -2.29
N HIS A 67 10.52 8.61 -3.36
CA HIS A 67 10.83 7.58 -4.36
C HIS A 67 12.22 6.97 -4.13
N CYS A 68 13.00 7.48 -3.16
CA CYS A 68 14.30 6.93 -2.83
C CYS A 68 14.14 5.69 -1.94
N PRO A 69 14.58 4.49 -2.38
CA PRO A 69 14.44 3.26 -1.60
C PRO A 69 15.09 3.37 -0.22
N LYS A 70 16.29 3.97 -0.11
CA LYS A 70 16.98 4.17 1.18
C LYS A 70 16.16 4.99 2.18
N CYS A 71 15.59 6.11 1.72
CA CYS A 71 14.78 6.99 2.56
C CYS A 71 13.45 6.34 2.93
N GLN A 72 12.83 5.62 1.99
CA GLN A 72 11.56 4.95 2.24
C GLN A 72 11.71 3.77 3.19
N SER A 73 12.69 2.89 2.98
CA SER A 73 12.91 1.73 3.86
C SER A 73 13.10 2.15 5.32
N ALA A 74 13.82 3.25 5.58
CA ALA A 74 14.00 3.76 6.94
C ALA A 74 12.70 4.29 7.56
N LYS A 75 11.94 5.11 6.82
CA LYS A 75 10.64 5.63 7.29
C LYS A 75 9.63 4.50 7.51
N GLN A 76 9.66 3.52 6.64
CA GLN A 76 8.79 2.37 6.70
C GLN A 76 9.10 1.47 7.88
N ALA A 77 10.38 1.22 8.20
CA ALA A 77 10.78 0.47 9.38
C ALA A 77 10.22 1.12 10.66
N LEU A 78 10.41 2.44 10.82
CA LEU A 78 9.87 3.18 11.98
C LEU A 78 8.34 3.08 12.05
N TRP A 79 7.65 3.27 10.92
CA TRP A 79 6.19 3.15 10.87
C TRP A 79 5.71 1.74 11.24
N ILE A 80 6.45 0.70 10.87
CA ILE A 80 6.13 -0.68 11.22
C ILE A 80 6.34 -0.92 12.69
N ASP A 81 7.42 -0.41 13.28
CA ASP A 81 7.66 -0.52 14.72
C ASP A 81 6.52 0.13 15.53
N ASP A 82 6.08 1.34 15.15
CA ASP A 82 4.94 2.01 15.77
C ASP A 82 3.64 1.20 15.61
N LEU A 83 3.45 0.58 14.44
CA LEU A 83 2.27 -0.22 14.15
C LEU A 83 2.25 -1.51 14.97
N ILE A 84 3.40 -2.18 15.12
CA ILE A 84 3.54 -3.37 15.96
C ILE A 84 3.22 -3.02 17.41
N GLN A 85 3.73 -1.90 17.92
CA GLN A 85 3.45 -1.44 19.29
C GLN A 85 1.97 -1.13 19.54
N SER A 86 1.24 -0.71 18.49
CA SER A 86 -0.19 -0.42 18.56
C SER A 86 -1.09 -1.57 18.10
N THR A 87 -0.52 -2.73 17.76
CA THR A 87 -1.28 -3.89 17.28
C THR A 87 -2.01 -4.56 18.45
N LEU A 88 -3.31 -4.83 18.25
CA LEU A 88 -4.16 -5.46 19.25
C LEU A 88 -3.75 -6.93 19.47
N PRO A 89 -3.76 -7.47 20.69
CA PRO A 89 -3.39 -8.87 20.96
C PRO A 89 -4.51 -9.86 20.58
N VAL A 90 -5.02 -9.75 19.36
CA VAL A 90 -6.05 -10.61 18.78
C VAL A 90 -5.55 -11.26 17.50
N LYS A 91 -6.31 -12.25 17.02
CA LYS A 91 -6.11 -12.79 15.67
C LYS A 91 -6.32 -11.68 14.64
N HIS A 92 -5.57 -11.73 13.55
CA HIS A 92 -5.78 -10.83 12.41
C HIS A 92 -6.04 -11.66 11.16
N TYR A 93 -6.81 -11.09 10.25
CA TYR A 93 -7.06 -11.63 8.92
C TYR A 93 -6.42 -10.73 7.88
N HIS A 94 -5.80 -11.32 6.87
CA HIS A 94 -5.24 -10.59 5.76
C HIS A 94 -6.15 -10.70 4.55
N LEU A 95 -6.75 -9.56 4.17
CA LEU A 95 -7.63 -9.47 3.02
C LEU A 95 -6.97 -8.69 1.89
N VAL A 96 -7.16 -9.12 0.64
CA VAL A 96 -6.61 -8.43 -0.53
C VAL A 96 -7.72 -8.10 -1.51
N PHE A 97 -7.96 -6.81 -1.69
CA PHE A 97 -8.94 -6.25 -2.61
C PHE A 97 -8.23 -5.87 -3.92
N THR A 98 -8.53 -6.61 -4.99
CA THR A 98 -7.87 -6.42 -6.28
C THR A 98 -8.86 -5.90 -7.32
N LEU A 99 -8.43 -4.93 -8.13
CA LEU A 99 -9.23 -4.40 -9.23
C LEU A 99 -8.89 -5.09 -10.56
N PRO A 100 -9.86 -5.28 -11.46
CA PRO A 100 -9.62 -5.88 -12.77
C PRO A 100 -8.81 -4.93 -13.67
N HIS A 101 -7.86 -5.50 -14.43
CA HIS A 101 -6.95 -4.76 -15.32
C HIS A 101 -7.67 -3.91 -16.39
N HIS A 102 -8.92 -4.22 -16.74
CA HIS A 102 -9.73 -3.41 -17.65
C HIS A 102 -9.85 -1.95 -17.19
N LEU A 103 -9.75 -1.69 -15.89
CA LEU A 103 -9.87 -0.36 -15.31
C LEU A 103 -8.54 0.40 -15.23
N ASN A 104 -7.44 -0.18 -15.69
CA ASN A 104 -6.11 0.45 -15.65
C ASN A 104 -6.08 1.78 -16.39
N ASN A 105 -6.75 1.89 -17.54
CA ASN A 105 -6.81 3.17 -18.29
C ASN A 105 -7.55 4.26 -17.51
N VAL A 106 -8.56 3.88 -16.71
CA VAL A 106 -9.28 4.82 -15.84
C VAL A 106 -8.37 5.27 -14.69
N CYS A 107 -7.58 4.35 -14.13
CA CYS A 107 -6.57 4.66 -13.12
C CYS A 107 -5.47 5.58 -13.66
N LEU A 108 -5.04 5.41 -14.91
CA LEU A 108 -4.04 6.28 -15.54
C LEU A 108 -4.61 7.66 -15.85
N PHE A 109 -5.89 7.75 -16.20
CA PHE A 109 -6.59 9.01 -16.44
C PHE A 109 -6.66 9.88 -15.18
N ASP A 110 -7.13 9.34 -14.06
CA ASP A 110 -7.20 10.05 -12.79
C ASP A 110 -6.89 9.10 -11.61
N SER A 111 -5.59 8.95 -11.36
CA SER A 111 -5.09 8.05 -10.30
C SER A 111 -5.51 8.48 -8.90
N ARG A 112 -5.71 9.78 -8.65
CA ARG A 112 -6.12 10.26 -7.33
C ARG A 112 -7.54 9.82 -7.03
N MET A 113 -8.49 10.18 -7.90
CA MET A 113 -9.88 9.76 -7.79
C MET A 113 -9.99 8.24 -7.70
N TYR A 114 -9.27 7.52 -8.54
CA TYR A 114 -9.32 6.06 -8.58
C TYR A 114 -8.88 5.40 -7.25
N TYR A 115 -7.76 5.84 -6.67
CA TYR A 115 -7.28 5.29 -5.39
C TYR A 115 -8.15 5.73 -4.21
N ASP A 116 -8.65 6.97 -4.21
CA ASP A 116 -9.56 7.46 -3.16
C ASP A 116 -10.87 6.65 -3.15
N LEU A 117 -11.41 6.34 -4.33
CA LEU A 117 -12.56 5.44 -4.47
C LEU A 117 -12.26 4.01 -4.03
N LEU A 118 -11.05 3.50 -4.32
CA LEU A 118 -10.64 2.17 -3.91
C LEU A 118 -10.62 2.06 -2.38
N PHE A 119 -9.95 2.99 -1.68
CA PHE A 119 -9.94 3.03 -0.22
C PHE A 119 -11.34 3.19 0.39
N THR A 120 -12.14 4.09 -0.17
CA THR A 120 -13.52 4.33 0.30
C THR A 120 -14.37 3.06 0.16
N SER A 121 -14.28 2.39 -0.98
CA SER A 121 -15.04 1.16 -1.25
C SER A 121 -14.62 0.02 -0.33
N VAL A 122 -13.32 -0.13 -0.06
CA VAL A 122 -12.80 -1.12 0.90
C VAL A 122 -13.33 -0.83 2.31
N ARG A 123 -13.18 0.41 2.79
CA ARG A 123 -13.66 0.83 4.12
C ARG A 123 -15.15 0.56 4.28
N ASP A 124 -15.96 1.04 3.35
CA ASP A 124 -17.41 0.95 3.44
C ASP A 124 -17.89 -0.51 3.34
N THR A 125 -17.17 -1.35 2.59
CA THR A 125 -17.44 -2.79 2.54
C THR A 125 -17.13 -3.46 3.87
N LEU A 126 -15.92 -3.30 4.40
CA LEU A 126 -15.51 -3.90 5.67
C LEU A 126 -16.40 -3.46 6.82
N ARG A 127 -16.71 -2.16 6.90
CA ARG A 127 -17.59 -1.58 7.91
C ARG A 127 -19.00 -2.16 7.84
N SER A 128 -19.58 -2.20 6.63
CA SER A 128 -20.90 -2.81 6.42
C SER A 128 -20.93 -4.25 6.89
N PHE A 129 -19.88 -5.03 6.60
CA PHE A 129 -19.80 -6.44 6.97
C PHE A 129 -19.59 -6.64 8.48
N GLY A 130 -18.79 -5.80 9.14
CA GLY A 130 -18.66 -5.80 10.59
C GLY A 130 -20.01 -5.64 11.28
N TYR A 131 -20.82 -4.68 10.82
CA TYR A 131 -22.16 -4.46 11.36
C TYR A 131 -23.14 -5.59 11.04
N THR A 132 -23.23 -6.03 9.78
CA THR A 132 -24.28 -7.00 9.38
C THR A 132 -24.02 -8.42 9.87
N HIS A 133 -22.75 -8.83 10.04
CA HIS A 133 -22.41 -10.18 10.48
C HIS A 133 -22.19 -10.28 11.98
N TYR A 134 -21.67 -9.22 12.61
CA TYR A 134 -21.21 -9.29 14.00
C TYR A 134 -21.79 -8.20 14.90
N GLY A 135 -22.46 -7.18 14.35
CA GLY A 135 -22.98 -6.05 15.10
C GLY A 135 -21.88 -5.15 15.68
N VAL A 136 -20.73 -5.06 14.99
CA VAL A 136 -19.56 -4.29 15.47
C VAL A 136 -19.01 -3.33 14.41
N GLU A 137 -18.45 -2.22 14.88
CA GLU A 137 -17.47 -1.44 14.13
C GLU A 137 -16.10 -2.12 14.29
N SER A 138 -15.52 -2.56 13.17
CA SER A 138 -14.17 -3.16 13.14
C SER A 138 -13.21 -2.26 12.36
N GLY A 139 -11.95 -2.21 12.79
CA GLY A 139 -10.91 -1.42 12.13
C GLY A 139 -10.16 -2.20 11.05
N ALA A 140 -9.28 -1.53 10.31
CA ALA A 140 -8.33 -2.19 9.42
C ALA A 140 -7.10 -1.31 9.16
N VAL A 141 -5.93 -1.93 9.07
CA VAL A 141 -4.75 -1.29 8.49
C VAL A 141 -4.72 -1.59 7.01
N CYS A 142 -4.73 -0.57 6.16
CA CYS A 142 -4.80 -0.72 4.71
C CYS A 142 -3.54 -0.19 4.01
N VAL A 143 -2.97 -1.00 3.12
CA VAL A 143 -1.78 -0.65 2.33
C VAL A 143 -2.12 -0.78 0.85
N LEU A 144 -1.94 0.31 0.10
CA LEU A 144 -2.12 0.34 -1.35
C LEU A 144 -0.85 -0.15 -2.05
N HIS A 145 -1.03 -1.09 -2.98
CA HIS A 145 -0.07 -1.41 -4.02
C HIS A 145 -0.62 -1.04 -5.38
N THR A 146 0.30 -0.63 -6.26
CA THR A 146 -0.03 -0.17 -7.61
C THR A 146 0.61 -1.02 -8.70
N TRP A 147 1.53 -1.92 -8.37
CA TRP A 147 2.26 -2.72 -9.34
C TRP A 147 2.19 -4.21 -9.01
N GLY A 148 2.05 -5.05 -10.03
CA GLY A 148 2.21 -6.50 -9.93
C GLY A 148 3.68 -6.91 -9.99
N GLN A 149 3.96 -8.20 -9.76
CA GLN A 149 5.32 -8.75 -9.80
C GLN A 149 6.03 -8.57 -11.15
N ASN A 150 5.27 -8.50 -12.24
CA ASN A 150 5.75 -8.25 -13.60
C ASN A 150 5.87 -6.75 -13.94
N LEU A 151 5.80 -5.85 -12.94
CA LEU A 151 5.83 -4.40 -13.10
C LEU A 151 4.70 -3.86 -14.01
N SER A 152 3.59 -4.58 -14.13
CA SER A 152 2.37 -4.04 -14.74
C SER A 152 1.52 -3.32 -13.70
N LEU A 153 0.78 -2.27 -14.14
CA LEU A 153 -0.16 -1.56 -13.28
C LEU A 153 -1.21 -2.55 -12.77
N HIS A 154 -1.24 -2.75 -11.45
CA HIS A 154 -2.12 -3.69 -10.78
C HIS A 154 -2.55 -3.13 -9.42
N PRO A 155 -3.49 -2.17 -9.38
CA PRO A 155 -3.94 -1.58 -8.13
C PRO A 155 -4.68 -2.60 -7.25
N HIS A 156 -4.17 -2.78 -6.03
CA HIS A 156 -4.80 -3.62 -5.01
C HIS A 156 -4.53 -3.05 -3.61
N ILE A 157 -5.47 -3.26 -2.69
CA ILE A 157 -5.30 -2.93 -1.27
C ILE A 157 -5.19 -4.22 -0.49
N HIS A 158 -4.14 -4.31 0.31
CA HIS A 158 -4.05 -5.29 1.37
C HIS A 158 -4.55 -4.69 2.68
N CYS A 159 -5.33 -5.46 3.42
CA CYS A 159 -5.95 -5.09 4.67
C CYS A 159 -5.56 -6.09 5.76
N ILE A 160 -5.06 -5.59 6.88
CA ILE A 160 -4.95 -6.35 8.12
C ILE A 160 -6.15 -5.96 8.99
N VAL A 161 -7.05 -6.92 9.18
CA VAL A 161 -8.32 -6.72 9.90
C VAL A 161 -8.26 -7.51 11.21
N PRO A 162 -8.38 -6.87 12.37
CA PRO A 162 -8.43 -7.57 13.65
C PRO A 162 -9.71 -8.41 13.73
N ALA A 163 -9.59 -9.58 14.35
CA ALA A 163 -10.71 -10.44 14.72
C ALA A 163 -11.46 -9.86 15.93
N ALA A 164 -11.67 -8.55 15.96
CA ALA A 164 -12.38 -7.83 16.99
C ALA A 164 -13.02 -6.54 16.46
N GLY A 165 -13.95 -6.01 17.22
CA GLY A 165 -14.57 -4.71 17.00
C GLY A 165 -15.37 -4.27 18.23
N TYR A 166 -15.91 -3.05 18.17
CA TYR A 166 -16.78 -2.50 19.22
C TYR A 166 -18.24 -2.56 18.80
N THR A 167 -19.13 -2.98 19.70
CA THR A 167 -20.57 -2.90 19.49
C THR A 167 -21.02 -1.43 19.41
N LEU A 168 -22.26 -1.19 18.98
CA LEU A 168 -22.84 0.16 19.00
C LEU A 168 -22.89 0.78 20.41
N ASN A 169 -22.89 -0.06 21.46
CA ASN A 169 -22.85 0.37 22.85
C ASN A 169 -21.41 0.57 23.37
N GLY A 170 -20.41 0.44 22.51
CA GLY A 170 -18.99 0.60 22.87
C GLY A 170 -18.35 -0.61 23.54
N GLU A 171 -19.00 -1.78 23.51
CA GLU A 171 -18.48 -2.99 24.15
C GLU A 171 -17.53 -3.73 23.22
N TRP A 172 -16.41 -4.20 23.76
CA TRP A 172 -15.46 -5.01 23.00
C TRP A 172 -16.03 -6.39 22.66
N LYS A 173 -15.89 -6.82 21.41
CA LYS A 173 -16.32 -8.13 20.94
C LYS A 173 -15.32 -8.76 19.99
N ASN A 174 -14.90 -9.99 20.30
CA ASN A 174 -14.12 -10.82 19.40
C ASN A 174 -15.03 -11.41 18.30
N ILE A 175 -14.55 -11.45 17.06
CA ILE A 175 -15.29 -11.90 15.88
C ILE A 175 -14.50 -12.96 15.09
N GLY A 176 -15.12 -13.60 14.10
CA GLY A 176 -14.46 -14.60 13.24
C GLY A 176 -14.06 -15.90 13.98
N PRO A 177 -15.03 -16.67 14.51
CA PRO A 177 -14.77 -17.86 15.34
C PRO A 177 -14.17 -19.05 14.58
N SER A 178 -14.37 -19.16 13.26
CA SER A 178 -13.97 -20.31 12.43
C SER A 178 -12.49 -20.34 12.06
N GLY A 179 -11.77 -19.22 12.24
CA GLY A 179 -10.33 -19.11 11.97
C GLY A 179 -9.92 -19.10 10.50
N HIS A 180 -10.74 -19.61 9.58
CA HIS A 180 -10.41 -19.73 8.15
C HIS A 180 -10.67 -18.47 7.33
N TYR A 181 -11.75 -17.73 7.65
CA TYR A 181 -12.10 -16.48 6.98
C TYR A 181 -12.93 -15.61 7.93
N LEU A 182 -12.77 -14.29 7.83
CA LEU A 182 -13.52 -13.34 8.64
C LEU A 182 -14.93 -13.10 8.10
N TYR A 183 -15.09 -13.09 6.78
CA TYR A 183 -16.35 -12.77 6.11
C TYR A 183 -16.61 -13.76 4.95
N PRO A 184 -17.87 -13.98 4.55
CA PRO A 184 -18.18 -14.77 3.36
C PRO A 184 -17.60 -14.11 2.10
N ILE A 185 -16.55 -14.72 1.52
CA ILE A 185 -15.72 -14.10 0.47
C ILE A 185 -16.50 -13.74 -0.79
N HIS A 186 -17.46 -14.56 -1.20
CA HIS A 186 -18.29 -14.28 -2.37
C HIS A 186 -19.13 -13.01 -2.18
N GLN A 187 -19.83 -12.91 -1.05
CA GLN A 187 -20.65 -11.74 -0.72
C GLN A 187 -19.78 -10.48 -0.57
N LEU A 188 -18.62 -10.62 0.09
CA LEU A 188 -17.67 -9.52 0.26
C LEU A 188 -17.17 -8.99 -1.10
N SER A 189 -16.85 -9.90 -2.02
CA SER A 189 -16.37 -9.56 -3.36
C SER A 189 -17.43 -8.84 -4.19
N ASP A 190 -18.68 -9.32 -4.14
CA ASP A 190 -19.80 -8.71 -4.87
C ASP A 190 -20.17 -7.33 -4.31
N ALA A 191 -20.19 -7.20 -2.97
CA ALA A 191 -20.45 -5.92 -2.32
C ALA A 191 -19.37 -4.88 -2.65
N PHE A 192 -18.09 -5.28 -2.60
CA PHE A 192 -16.97 -4.42 -2.98
C PHE A 192 -17.06 -3.99 -4.45
N LYS A 193 -17.28 -4.93 -5.36
CA LYS A 193 -17.48 -4.66 -6.80
C LYS A 193 -18.58 -3.65 -7.04
N GLY A 194 -19.76 -3.85 -6.44
CA GLY A 194 -20.90 -2.97 -6.59
C GLY A 194 -20.59 -1.55 -6.12
N ARG A 195 -20.02 -1.40 -4.91
CA ARG A 195 -19.66 -0.10 -4.32
C ARG A 195 -18.65 0.65 -5.17
N PHE A 196 -17.59 -0.03 -5.61
CA PHE A 196 -16.54 0.60 -6.41
C PHE A 196 -17.06 1.04 -7.77
N LEU A 197 -17.72 0.16 -8.52
CA LEU A 197 -18.19 0.46 -9.88
C LEU A 197 -19.28 1.53 -9.90
N ASP A 198 -20.18 1.55 -8.90
CA ASP A 198 -21.17 2.62 -8.76
C ASP A 198 -20.50 3.98 -8.51
N SER A 199 -19.58 4.03 -7.54
CA SER A 199 -18.87 5.27 -7.20
C SER A 199 -18.01 5.77 -8.35
N LEU A 200 -17.35 4.86 -9.08
CA LEU A 200 -16.56 5.18 -10.26
C LEU A 200 -17.44 5.76 -11.36
N LYS A 201 -18.55 5.10 -11.70
CA LYS A 201 -19.49 5.58 -12.72
C LYS A 201 -20.07 6.94 -12.38
N ARG A 202 -20.39 7.20 -11.11
CA ARG A 202 -20.84 8.53 -10.64
C ARG A 202 -19.75 9.60 -10.84
N ASN A 203 -18.50 9.30 -10.51
CA ASN A 203 -17.40 10.26 -10.69
C ASN A 203 -17.10 10.54 -12.17
N LEU A 204 -17.05 9.52 -13.03
CA LEU A 204 -16.82 9.71 -14.46
C LEU A 204 -17.95 10.50 -15.13
N ARG A 205 -19.20 10.34 -14.68
CA ARG A 205 -20.34 11.17 -15.12
C ARG A 205 -20.18 12.63 -14.72
N LYS A 206 -19.80 12.90 -13.47
CA LYS A 206 -19.56 14.27 -12.98
C LYS A 206 -18.47 14.99 -13.76
N GLN A 207 -17.47 14.25 -14.24
CA GLN A 207 -16.39 14.77 -15.07
C GLN A 207 -16.73 14.80 -16.57
N ASN A 208 -17.93 14.38 -16.99
CA ASN A 208 -18.36 14.27 -18.39
C ASN A 208 -17.47 13.37 -19.28
N VAL A 209 -16.80 12.37 -18.69
CA VAL A 209 -15.90 11.44 -19.41
C VAL A 209 -16.39 9.99 -19.40
N LEU A 210 -17.58 9.72 -18.84
CA LEU A 210 -18.10 8.35 -18.76
C LEU A 210 -18.17 7.69 -20.13
N GLU A 211 -18.56 8.39 -21.19
CA GLU A 211 -18.72 7.82 -22.53
C GLU A 211 -17.42 7.16 -23.03
N GLY A 212 -16.27 7.83 -22.85
CA GLY A 212 -14.96 7.31 -23.23
C GLY A 212 -14.53 6.06 -22.45
N PHE A 213 -15.04 5.88 -21.22
CA PHE A 213 -14.68 4.75 -20.35
C PHE A 213 -15.79 3.71 -20.15
N ASN A 214 -17.00 3.95 -20.68
CA ASN A 214 -18.17 3.11 -20.37
C ASN A 214 -17.92 1.65 -20.77
N HIS A 215 -17.27 1.42 -21.92
CA HIS A 215 -16.92 0.07 -22.37
C HIS A 215 -15.99 -0.67 -21.38
N LEU A 216 -15.05 0.02 -20.71
CA LEU A 216 -14.19 -0.57 -19.68
C LEU A 216 -14.96 -0.86 -18.39
N VAL A 217 -15.83 0.06 -17.99
CA VAL A 217 -16.73 -0.13 -16.84
C VAL A 217 -17.64 -1.33 -17.06
N GLN A 218 -18.23 -1.48 -18.26
CA GLN A 218 -19.05 -2.64 -18.60
C GLN A 218 -18.24 -3.94 -18.58
N LYS A 219 -17.01 -3.97 -19.13
CA LYS A 219 -16.14 -5.15 -19.02
C LYS A 219 -15.92 -5.53 -17.56
N ALA A 220 -15.63 -4.56 -16.68
CA ALA A 220 -15.43 -4.79 -15.25
C ALA A 220 -16.69 -5.30 -14.53
N TYR A 221 -17.90 -4.92 -14.97
CA TYR A 221 -19.16 -5.49 -14.48
C TYR A 221 -19.31 -6.97 -14.83
N HIS A 222 -18.80 -7.43 -15.96
CA HIS A 222 -18.90 -8.83 -16.39
C HIS A 222 -17.73 -9.69 -15.89
N THR A 223 -16.67 -9.08 -15.36
CA THR A 223 -15.58 -9.81 -14.71
C THR A 223 -16.00 -10.32 -13.32
N LYS A 224 -15.53 -11.51 -12.95
CA LYS A 224 -15.61 -12.02 -11.58
C LYS A 224 -14.56 -11.33 -10.71
N TRP A 225 -14.99 -10.69 -9.63
CA TRP A 225 -14.09 -10.06 -8.66
C TRP A 225 -13.86 -11.05 -7.51
N VAL A 226 -12.64 -11.08 -6.98
CA VAL A 226 -12.28 -11.95 -5.87
C VAL A 226 -11.48 -11.15 -4.87
N VAL A 227 -12.02 -11.03 -3.66
CA VAL A 227 -11.26 -10.61 -2.49
C VAL A 227 -10.56 -11.85 -1.93
N HIS A 228 -9.24 -11.82 -1.84
CA HIS A 228 -8.50 -12.91 -1.21
C HIS A 228 -8.55 -12.76 0.30
N CYS A 229 -8.61 -13.86 1.04
CA CYS A 229 -8.48 -13.87 2.49
C CYS A 229 -7.52 -14.98 2.89
N GLU A 230 -6.45 -14.62 3.60
CA GLU A 230 -5.60 -15.61 4.26
C GLU A 230 -6.19 -15.94 5.65
N PRO A 231 -6.14 -17.22 6.08
CA PRO A 231 -6.64 -17.63 7.39
C PRO A 231 -6.01 -16.85 8.54
N SER A 232 -6.76 -16.71 9.63
CA SER A 232 -6.19 -16.13 10.84
C SER A 232 -5.11 -17.04 11.41
N MET A 233 -3.92 -16.48 11.57
CA MET A 233 -2.86 -17.08 12.39
C MET A 233 -2.67 -16.21 13.63
N ALA A 234 -2.37 -16.84 14.76
CA ALA A 234 -2.28 -16.14 16.03
C ALA A 234 -1.11 -15.15 16.05
N GLY A 235 -1.33 -13.97 16.66
CA GLY A 235 -0.26 -13.10 17.16
C GLY A 235 0.20 -11.96 16.23
N THR A 236 1.00 -11.07 16.82
CA THR A 236 1.70 -9.95 16.20
C THR A 236 2.68 -10.38 15.10
N ASP A 237 3.13 -11.63 15.12
CA ASP A 237 4.16 -12.17 14.23
C ASP A 237 3.75 -12.14 12.75
N HIS A 238 2.47 -12.28 12.41
CA HIS A 238 2.01 -12.16 11.03
C HIS A 238 1.92 -10.69 10.60
N VAL A 239 1.52 -9.78 11.49
CA VAL A 239 1.56 -8.34 11.20
C VAL A 239 3.00 -7.95 10.89
N ILE A 240 3.97 -8.44 11.68
CA ILE A 240 5.40 -8.29 11.44
C ILE A 240 5.83 -8.94 10.12
N LYS A 241 5.42 -10.17 9.81
CA LYS A 241 5.80 -10.87 8.58
C LYS A 241 5.26 -10.18 7.33
N TYR A 242 3.99 -9.80 7.35
CA TYR A 242 3.32 -9.07 6.27
C TYR A 242 3.97 -7.70 6.08
N LEU A 243 4.14 -6.92 7.15
CA LEU A 243 4.77 -5.61 7.10
C LEU A 243 6.26 -5.69 6.71
N GLY A 244 6.96 -6.72 7.17
CA GLY A 244 8.36 -7.00 6.88
C GLY A 244 8.61 -7.40 5.42
N GLN A 245 7.64 -8.00 4.73
CA GLN A 245 7.74 -8.20 3.28
C GLN A 245 7.81 -6.86 2.52
N TYR A 246 7.28 -5.78 3.11
CA TYR A 246 7.39 -4.45 2.53
C TYR A 246 8.64 -3.67 2.95
N THR A 247 9.36 -4.07 4.00
CA THR A 247 10.66 -3.46 4.34
C THR A 247 11.79 -3.93 3.43
N HIS A 248 11.57 -5.01 2.66
CA HIS A 248 12.47 -5.42 1.61
C HIS A 248 12.31 -4.53 0.36
N PRO A 249 13.41 -4.16 -0.36
CA PRO A 249 13.42 -3.07 -1.35
C PRO A 249 12.63 -3.28 -2.65
N SER A 250 11.67 -4.20 -2.69
CA SER A 250 10.85 -4.49 -3.88
C SER A 250 9.76 -3.43 -4.09
N GLY A 251 10.17 -2.28 -4.64
CA GLY A 251 9.49 -1.59 -5.75
C GLY A 251 8.05 -1.07 -5.62
N GLY A 252 7.37 -1.19 -4.48
CA GLY A 252 6.00 -0.68 -4.31
C GLY A 252 5.95 0.81 -3.98
N HIS A 253 5.22 1.62 -4.74
CA HIS A 253 4.87 2.97 -4.31
C HIS A 253 3.87 2.91 -3.15
N TYR A 254 4.37 3.15 -1.94
CA TYR A 254 3.59 3.21 -0.71
C TYR A 254 2.82 4.54 -0.61
N LYS A 255 1.49 4.47 -0.55
CA LYS A 255 0.63 5.55 -0.04
C LYS A 255 -0.12 5.02 1.17
N PRO A 256 0.24 5.42 2.40
CA PRO A 256 -0.61 5.18 3.54
C PRO A 256 -1.85 6.08 3.40
N ALA A 257 -3.04 5.49 3.34
CA ALA A 257 -4.26 6.22 3.63
C ALA A 257 -4.56 6.02 5.12
N TYR A 258 -4.41 7.08 5.89
CA TYR A 258 -4.80 7.09 7.29
C TYR A 258 -6.32 7.24 7.36
N ASN A 259 -7.01 6.18 7.78
CA ASN A 259 -8.29 6.32 8.48
C ASN A 259 -8.11 5.69 9.86
N LYS A 260 -7.68 6.52 10.82
CA LYS A 260 -7.88 6.21 12.23
C LYS A 260 -9.34 6.51 12.54
N HIS A 261 -10.13 5.47 12.71
CA HIS A 261 -11.38 5.52 13.46
C HIS A 261 -11.30 4.42 14.51
#